data_AF-A0A1U7I512-F1
#
_entry.id   AF-A0A1U7I512-F1
#
_cell.length_a   1.000
_cell.length_b   1.000
_cell.length_c   1.000
_cell.angle_alpha   90.00
_cell.angle_beta   90.00
_cell.angle_gamma   90.00
#
_symmetry.space_group_name_H-M   'P 1'
#
loop_
_entity.id
_entity.type
_entity.pdbx_description
1 polymer ?
#
loop_
_entity_poly.entity_id
_entity_poly.type
_entity_poly.pdbx_seq_one_letter_code
_entity_poly.pdbx_strand_id
1 'polypeptide(L)'
;MRVEYMNLPSSKTLINSANIDIDFSGNESELDIDVLTYHVWHEIQSQIKSTVKVSAASMQGVAGRIAKEVTRICQQSSRIQNSGEVRSWQISLAKHRVQKCLSYYALGSRQSRVELHSTLAAIVYRYIAPMRSTQSFQSRYSMIEDFLQSFYIESLKVFRKEAELPENYTPRHSLEIAEYLAFTEQYARRKIFIKAGLSQQLIVLRAQSFSRRQPAETAIDIELAAESTKGEDTGASVQDSALQQVRASMVSESSDRSEELLRENLITELIQYLEAQEQPECVKYLILKLQDLSAPEIDEILGLSARQRDYLQQRFKYYVEKFARSHHWQLVHQWLGADLDQKLGMSSVQWELFWEKLSPQQQQLLQLKRNQANDQAIATALKCTQKQVQKRWAELLELAWHNRNKQ
;
A
#
# COMPACT_ATOMS: atom_id res chain seq x y z
N MET A 1 -27.09 -21.04 -31.35
CA MET A 1 -27.34 -19.76 -30.64
C MET A 1 -26.16 -19.53 -29.70
N ARG A 2 -25.12 -18.85 -30.18
CA ARG A 2 -23.87 -18.55 -29.45
C ARG A 2 -24.00 -17.14 -28.89
N VAL A 3 -23.77 -16.99 -27.60
CA VAL A 3 -23.81 -15.70 -26.89
C VAL A 3 -22.42 -15.06 -27.03
N GLU A 4 -22.40 -13.85 -27.59
CA GLU A 4 -21.25 -12.99 -27.77
C GLU A 4 -20.75 -12.44 -26.42
N TYR A 5 -19.45 -12.57 -26.17
CA TYR A 5 -18.78 -11.94 -25.03
C TYR A 5 -18.42 -10.50 -25.39
N MET A 6 -18.84 -9.56 -24.53
CA MET A 6 -18.50 -8.15 -24.63
C MET A 6 -16.99 -7.93 -24.49
N ASN A 7 -16.42 -7.21 -25.46
CA ASN A 7 -15.02 -6.82 -25.53
C ASN A 7 -14.67 -5.77 -24.46
N LEU A 8 -13.63 -6.05 -23.67
CA LEU A 8 -12.87 -5.06 -22.90
C LEU A 8 -11.94 -4.27 -23.85
N PRO A 9 -11.77 -2.95 -23.67
CA PRO A 9 -10.96 -2.14 -24.58
C PRO A 9 -9.47 -2.46 -24.44
N SER A 10 -8.83 -2.71 -25.59
CA SER A 10 -7.40 -2.94 -25.73
C SER A 10 -6.59 -1.67 -25.49
N SER A 11 -5.39 -1.83 -24.93
CA SER A 11 -4.40 -0.81 -24.53
C SER A 11 -3.81 0.05 -25.66
N LYS A 12 -4.60 0.48 -26.65
CA LYS A 12 -4.14 1.24 -27.82
C LYS A 12 -4.49 2.74 -27.81
N THR A 13 -5.04 3.29 -26.73
CA THR A 13 -5.58 4.66 -26.77
C THR A 13 -4.95 5.60 -25.74
N LEU A 14 -3.64 5.77 -25.77
CA LEU A 14 -2.95 6.94 -25.18
C LEU A 14 -1.65 7.24 -25.94
N ILE A 15 -1.73 7.39 -27.27
CA ILE A 15 -0.66 8.00 -28.07
C ILE A 15 -1.30 9.09 -28.90
N ASN A 16 -1.29 10.31 -28.37
CA ASN A 16 -1.39 11.54 -29.16
C ASN A 16 -0.97 12.73 -28.32
N SER A 17 0.29 13.14 -28.44
CA SER A 17 0.68 14.54 -28.64
C SER A 17 2.21 14.67 -28.67
N ALA A 18 2.67 15.67 -29.43
CA ALA A 18 4.05 16.06 -29.73
C ALA A 18 4.78 15.28 -30.84
N ASN A 19 4.40 15.60 -32.08
CA ASN A 19 5.26 15.47 -33.27
C ASN A 19 6.51 16.36 -33.10
N ILE A 20 7.68 15.76 -33.25
CA ILE A 20 8.89 16.45 -33.73
C ILE A 20 9.27 15.69 -34.99
N ASP A 21 9.06 16.32 -36.14
CA ASP A 21 9.45 15.81 -37.45
C ASP A 21 10.97 15.69 -37.51
N ILE A 22 11.46 14.45 -37.58
CA ILE A 22 12.79 14.16 -38.08
C ILE A 22 12.62 13.09 -39.16
N ASP A 23 12.75 13.54 -40.40
CA ASP A 23 12.73 12.71 -41.60
C ASP A 23 13.95 11.78 -41.58
N PHE A 24 13.72 10.46 -41.50
CA PHE A 24 14.76 9.44 -41.65
C PHE A 24 14.22 8.28 -42.46
N SER A 25 14.36 8.42 -43.78
CA SER A 25 14.37 7.30 -44.71
C SER A 25 15.71 6.57 -44.58
N GLY A 26 15.69 5.35 -44.00
CA GLY A 26 16.87 4.48 -43.96
C GLY A 26 16.81 3.44 -42.83
N ASN A 27 16.68 2.16 -43.22
CA ASN A 27 16.80 0.92 -42.45
C ASN A 27 16.43 0.94 -40.94
N GLU A 28 15.45 0.11 -40.57
CA GLU A 28 15.05 -0.24 -39.20
C GLU A 28 16.15 -1.02 -38.44
N SER A 29 17.35 -0.45 -38.31
CA SER A 29 18.43 -1.03 -37.52
C SER A 29 18.25 -0.74 -36.03
N GLU A 30 18.68 -1.68 -35.19
CA GLU A 30 18.82 -1.53 -33.74
C GLU A 30 19.55 -0.21 -33.40
N LEU A 31 19.04 0.53 -32.40
CA LEU A 31 19.72 1.73 -31.91
C LEU A 31 21.00 1.32 -31.19
N ASP A 32 22.08 1.99 -31.54
CA ASP A 32 23.34 1.91 -30.80
C ASP A 32 23.14 2.37 -29.35
N ILE A 33 23.93 1.79 -28.43
CA ILE A 33 23.84 2.04 -26.99
C ILE A 33 24.07 3.52 -26.68
N ASP A 34 24.98 4.18 -27.38
CA ASP A 34 25.28 5.60 -27.17
C ASP A 34 24.11 6.50 -27.61
N VAL A 35 23.46 6.16 -28.74
CA VAL A 35 22.26 6.87 -29.23
C VAL A 35 21.08 6.65 -28.28
N LEU A 36 20.88 5.42 -27.79
CA LEU A 36 19.84 5.11 -26.81
C LEU A 36 20.11 5.82 -25.47
N THR A 37 21.37 5.88 -25.04
CA THR A 37 21.78 6.60 -23.83
C THR A 37 21.45 8.08 -23.94
N TYR A 38 21.71 8.71 -25.10
CA TYR A 38 21.36 10.10 -25.36
C TYR A 38 19.84 10.33 -25.29
N HIS A 39 19.04 9.45 -25.93
CA HIS A 39 17.58 9.54 -25.86
C HIS A 39 17.04 9.40 -24.43
N VAL A 40 17.55 8.44 -23.66
CA VAL A 40 17.16 8.23 -22.26
C VAL A 40 17.55 9.42 -21.41
N TRP A 41 18.76 9.95 -21.59
CA TRP A 41 19.24 11.12 -20.87
C TRP A 41 18.36 12.34 -21.12
N HIS A 42 18.02 12.62 -22.38
CA HIS A 42 17.14 13.73 -22.75
C HIS A 42 15.73 13.57 -22.18
N GLU A 43 15.19 12.35 -22.16
CA GLU A 43 13.89 12.06 -21.54
C GLU A 43 13.91 12.33 -20.03
N ILE A 44 14.95 11.87 -19.33
CA ILE A 44 15.13 12.14 -17.90
C ILE A 44 15.26 13.65 -17.65
N GLN A 45 16.06 14.34 -18.46
CA GLN A 45 16.26 15.78 -18.33
C GLN A 45 14.97 16.58 -18.55
N SER A 46 14.18 16.21 -19.56
CA SER A 46 12.89 16.85 -19.88
C SER A 46 11.89 16.75 -18.73
N GLN A 47 11.83 15.60 -18.05
CA GLN A 47 10.86 15.37 -16.98
C GLN A 47 11.31 15.92 -15.62
N ILE A 48 12.61 16.05 -15.37
CA ILE A 48 13.15 16.67 -14.15
C ILE A 48 13.11 18.20 -14.33
N LYS A 49 11.96 18.81 -14.05
CA LYS A 49 11.76 20.27 -14.07
C LYS A 49 12.65 20.96 -13.03
N SER A 50 13.81 21.47 -13.46
CA SER A 50 14.69 22.58 -12.98
C SER A 50 14.84 22.93 -11.48
N THR A 51 14.12 22.32 -10.55
CA THR A 51 13.98 22.73 -9.15
C THR A 51 15.01 22.00 -8.26
N VAL A 52 15.61 20.91 -8.76
CA VAL A 52 16.61 20.13 -8.04
C VAL A 52 17.85 19.98 -8.91
N LYS A 53 19.00 20.42 -8.41
CA LYS A 53 20.32 20.24 -9.05
C LYS A 53 20.71 18.75 -9.04
N VAL A 54 20.20 17.97 -9.99
CA VAL A 54 20.74 16.62 -10.26
C VAL A 54 22.07 16.79 -10.98
N SER A 55 23.11 16.11 -10.50
CA SER A 55 24.41 16.10 -11.18
C SER A 55 24.27 15.50 -12.58
N ALA A 56 24.74 16.22 -13.60
CA ALA A 56 24.73 15.75 -14.99
C ALA A 56 25.43 14.38 -15.14
N ALA A 57 26.49 14.14 -14.35
CA ALA A 57 27.21 12.87 -14.34
C ALA A 57 26.34 11.71 -13.80
N SER A 58 25.52 11.96 -12.76
CA SER A 58 24.61 10.95 -12.22
C SER A 58 23.49 10.63 -13.21
N MET A 59 22.95 11.65 -13.88
CA MET A 59 21.93 11.49 -14.93
C MET A 59 22.46 10.68 -16.13
N GLN A 60 23.67 11.00 -16.60
CA GLN A 60 24.31 10.27 -17.69
C GLN A 60 24.63 8.82 -17.30
N GLY A 61 25.10 8.59 -16.06
CA GLY A 61 25.36 7.25 -15.54
C GLY A 61 24.10 6.37 -15.46
N VAL A 62 23.00 6.92 -14.95
CA VAL A 62 21.70 6.23 -14.90
C VAL A 62 21.17 5.96 -16.31
N ALA A 63 21.26 6.95 -17.20
CA ALA A 63 20.83 6.80 -18.59
C ALA A 63 21.60 5.70 -19.32
N GLY A 64 22.92 5.65 -19.15
CA GLY A 64 23.77 4.62 -19.75
C GLY A 64 23.45 3.21 -19.22
N ARG A 65 23.18 3.07 -17.92
CA ARG A 65 22.76 1.78 -17.34
C ARG A 65 21.41 1.31 -17.86
N ILE A 66 20.43 2.22 -17.95
CA ILE A 66 19.12 1.91 -18.53
C ILE A 66 19.27 1.48 -20.00
N ALA A 67 20.07 2.21 -20.78
CA ALA A 67 20.31 1.88 -22.19
C ALA A 67 20.97 0.50 -22.36
N LYS A 68 22.04 0.22 -21.61
CA LYS A 68 22.70 -1.10 -21.59
C LYS A 68 21.72 -2.23 -21.27
N GLU A 69 20.90 -2.04 -20.25
CA GLU A 69 19.92 -3.04 -19.81
C GLU A 69 18.80 -3.26 -20.86
N VAL A 70 18.33 -2.19 -21.50
CA VAL A 70 17.35 -2.26 -22.59
C VAL A 70 17.92 -3.03 -23.78
N THR A 71 19.13 -2.67 -24.22
CA THR A 71 19.83 -3.37 -25.30
C THR A 71 20.01 -4.85 -24.97
N ARG A 72 20.45 -5.17 -23.76
CA ARG A 72 20.59 -6.56 -23.28
C ARG A 72 19.27 -7.33 -23.33
N ILE A 73 18.15 -6.72 -22.89
CA ILE A 73 16.82 -7.36 -22.96
C ILE A 73 16.39 -7.61 -24.40
N CYS A 74 16.56 -6.62 -25.27
CA CYS A 74 16.20 -6.76 -26.68
C CYS A 74 17.00 -7.88 -27.34
N GLN A 75 18.31 -7.98 -27.07
CA GLN A 75 19.17 -9.04 -27.60
C GLN A 75 18.81 -10.44 -27.06
N GLN A 76 18.47 -10.54 -25.78
CA GLN A 76 18.14 -11.84 -25.15
C GLN A 76 16.71 -12.33 -25.45
N SER A 77 15.82 -11.45 -25.90
CA SER A 77 14.42 -11.80 -26.14
C SER A 77 14.21 -12.26 -27.58
N SER A 78 14.08 -13.57 -27.78
CA SER A 78 13.73 -14.16 -29.09
C SER A 78 12.42 -13.60 -29.64
N ARG A 79 11.45 -13.26 -28.78
CA ARG A 79 10.20 -12.62 -29.18
C ARG A 79 10.41 -11.24 -29.81
N ILE A 80 11.30 -10.43 -29.24
CA ILE A 80 11.61 -9.08 -29.74
C ILE A 80 12.41 -9.19 -31.02
N GLN A 81 13.43 -10.06 -31.05
CA GLN A 81 14.24 -10.30 -32.25
C GLN A 81 13.39 -10.80 -33.43
N ASN A 82 12.48 -11.75 -33.18
CA ASN A 82 11.58 -12.27 -34.23
C ASN A 82 10.50 -11.27 -34.67
N SER A 83 10.29 -10.17 -33.93
CA SER A 83 9.29 -9.16 -34.30
C SER A 83 9.77 -8.21 -35.40
N GLY A 84 11.08 -8.16 -35.68
CA GLY A 84 11.67 -7.22 -36.66
C GLY A 84 11.77 -5.77 -36.16
N GLU A 85 10.88 -5.33 -35.27
CA GLU A 85 10.81 -3.95 -34.78
C GLU A 85 11.67 -3.69 -33.52
N VAL A 86 12.93 -4.11 -33.51
CA VAL A 86 13.79 -4.01 -32.30
C VAL A 86 13.91 -2.58 -31.79
N ARG A 87 14.01 -1.60 -32.69
CA ARG A 87 14.09 -0.17 -32.37
C ARG A 87 12.86 0.36 -31.62
N SER A 88 11.65 -0.05 -32.02
CA SER A 88 10.41 0.40 -31.36
C SER A 88 10.34 -0.16 -29.94
N TRP A 89 10.76 -1.42 -29.76
CA TRP A 89 10.89 -2.06 -28.45
C TRP A 89 11.94 -1.39 -27.56
N GLN A 90 13.12 -1.03 -28.10
CA GLN A 90 14.15 -0.32 -27.33
C GLN A 90 13.61 1.01 -26.78
N ILE A 91 12.96 1.82 -27.62
CA ILE A 91 12.40 3.12 -27.20
C ILE A 91 11.29 2.92 -26.16
N SER A 92 10.38 1.97 -26.39
CA SER A 92 9.26 1.70 -25.49
C SER A 92 9.72 1.19 -24.11
N LEU A 93 10.66 0.24 -24.09
CA LEU A 93 11.25 -0.29 -22.86
C LEU A 93 12.04 0.77 -22.10
N ALA A 94 12.81 1.59 -22.81
CA ALA A 94 13.55 2.71 -22.24
C ALA A 94 12.59 3.71 -21.57
N LYS A 95 11.52 4.13 -22.27
CA LYS A 95 10.50 5.03 -21.72
C LYS A 95 9.85 4.47 -20.46
N HIS A 96 9.42 3.21 -20.49
CA HIS A 96 8.79 2.57 -19.32
C HIS A 96 9.74 2.51 -18.12
N ARG A 97 11.02 2.18 -18.33
CA ARG A 97 12.03 2.14 -17.27
C ARG A 97 12.32 3.53 -16.71
N VAL A 98 12.46 4.55 -17.57
CA VAL A 98 12.63 5.95 -17.16
C VAL A 98 11.44 6.40 -16.32
N GLN A 99 10.22 6.19 -16.79
CA GLN A 99 9.01 6.58 -16.07
C GLN A 99 8.94 5.92 -14.67
N LYS A 100 9.31 4.64 -14.57
CA LYS A 100 9.32 3.94 -13.29
C LYS A 100 10.39 4.48 -12.33
N CYS A 101 11.59 4.77 -12.83
CA CYS A 101 12.63 5.44 -12.05
C CYS A 101 12.14 6.82 -11.58
N LEU A 102 11.57 7.63 -12.48
CA LEU A 102 11.06 8.95 -12.17
C LEU A 102 9.87 8.93 -11.19
N SER A 103 9.04 7.89 -11.20
CA SER A 103 7.98 7.75 -10.19
C SER A 103 8.55 7.62 -8.77
N TYR A 104 9.64 6.86 -8.59
CA TYR A 104 10.31 6.76 -7.29
C TYR A 104 11.08 8.04 -6.96
N TYR A 105 11.64 8.71 -7.97
CA TYR A 105 12.31 10.00 -7.79
C TYR A 105 11.34 11.08 -7.31
N ALA A 106 10.14 11.17 -7.90
CA ALA A 106 9.12 12.17 -7.56
C ALA A 106 8.59 12.05 -6.13
N LEU A 107 8.56 10.82 -5.58
CA LEU A 107 8.18 10.57 -4.18
C LEU A 107 9.24 11.08 -3.19
N GLY A 108 10.49 11.25 -3.62
CA GLY A 108 11.61 11.62 -2.75
C GLY A 108 12.14 10.44 -1.91
N SER A 109 13.37 10.56 -1.42
CA SER A 109 14.15 9.43 -0.87
C SER A 109 13.50 8.71 0.33
N ARG A 110 12.76 9.41 1.20
CA ARG A 110 12.10 8.79 2.35
C ARG A 110 10.85 8.03 1.90
N GLN A 111 9.92 8.72 1.23
CA GLN A 111 8.64 8.13 0.81
C GLN A 111 8.84 7.00 -0.19
N SER A 112 9.81 7.11 -1.10
CA SER A 112 10.11 6.08 -2.10
C SER A 112 10.54 4.75 -1.47
N ARG A 113 11.27 4.80 -0.34
CA ARG A 113 11.68 3.60 0.41
C ARG A 113 10.51 2.97 1.14
N VAL A 114 9.65 3.78 1.76
CA VAL A 114 8.43 3.32 2.43
C VAL A 114 7.51 2.64 1.41
N GLU A 115 7.28 3.27 0.26
CA GLU A 115 6.43 2.73 -0.80
C GLU A 115 6.91 1.36 -1.31
N LEU A 116 8.23 1.23 -1.58
CA LEU A 116 8.80 -0.05 -1.98
C LEU A 116 8.66 -1.09 -0.87
N HIS A 117 8.95 -0.71 0.37
CA HIS A 117 8.89 -1.60 1.52
C HIS A 117 7.47 -2.13 1.74
N SER A 118 6.47 -1.25 1.82
CA SER A 118 5.06 -1.62 1.95
C SER A 118 4.59 -2.51 0.81
N THR A 119 4.98 -2.21 -0.43
CA THR A 119 4.61 -3.01 -1.61
C THR A 119 5.18 -4.43 -1.51
N LEU A 120 6.45 -4.58 -1.16
CA LEU A 120 7.09 -5.89 -1.07
C LEU A 120 6.61 -6.66 0.17
N ALA A 121 6.45 -5.99 1.31
CA ALA A 121 5.91 -6.54 2.54
C ALA A 121 4.53 -7.17 2.29
N ALA A 122 3.63 -6.47 1.60
CA ALA A 122 2.31 -6.99 1.25
C ALA A 122 2.36 -8.27 0.39
N ILE A 123 3.33 -8.38 -0.52
CA ILE A 123 3.53 -9.59 -1.35
C ILE A 123 3.99 -10.77 -0.48
N VAL A 124 4.91 -10.54 0.46
CA VAL A 124 5.57 -11.61 1.22
C VAL A 124 4.86 -11.97 2.52
N TYR A 125 3.99 -11.10 3.03
CA TYR A 125 3.29 -11.25 4.31
C TYR A 125 2.76 -12.69 4.52
N ARG A 126 1.99 -13.19 3.55
CA ARG A 126 1.37 -14.52 3.60
C ARG A 126 2.37 -15.68 3.55
N TYR A 127 3.57 -15.47 3.01
CA TYR A 127 4.57 -16.51 2.80
C TYR A 127 5.60 -16.61 3.92
N ILE A 128 5.74 -15.55 4.72
CA ILE A 128 6.62 -15.52 5.89
C ILE A 128 5.89 -16.12 7.10
N ALA A 129 4.61 -15.79 7.28
CA ALA A 129 3.74 -16.35 8.31
C ALA A 129 2.71 -17.32 7.69
N PRO A 130 3.04 -18.61 7.50
CA PRO A 130 2.07 -19.59 7.04
C PRO A 130 0.93 -19.79 8.07
N MET A 131 -0.23 -20.23 7.58
CA MET A 131 -1.56 -20.35 8.23
C MET A 131 -1.65 -21.22 9.51
N ARG A 132 -0.54 -21.53 10.18
CA ARG A 132 -0.48 -22.34 11.41
C ARG A 132 0.52 -21.79 12.44
N SER A 133 0.97 -20.55 12.27
CA SER A 133 1.94 -19.92 13.19
C SER A 133 1.19 -19.08 14.23
N THR A 134 1.31 -19.46 15.51
CA THR A 134 0.80 -18.74 16.70
C THR A 134 1.63 -17.49 17.03
N GLN A 135 2.24 -16.87 16.02
CA GLN A 135 3.10 -15.70 16.20
C GLN A 135 2.27 -14.44 16.32
N SER A 136 2.61 -13.59 17.30
CA SER A 136 2.06 -12.24 17.43
C SER A 136 2.36 -11.39 16.19
N PHE A 137 1.57 -10.33 16.01
CA PHE A 137 1.76 -9.36 14.94
C PHE A 137 3.18 -8.79 14.92
N GLN A 138 3.73 -8.47 16.09
CA GLN A 138 5.06 -7.88 16.22
C GLN A 138 6.16 -8.84 15.76
N SER A 139 6.06 -10.12 16.11
CA SER A 139 6.98 -11.15 15.63
C SER A 139 6.94 -11.29 14.10
N ARG A 140 5.74 -11.27 13.50
CA ARG A 140 5.57 -11.32 12.04
C ARG A 140 6.17 -10.10 11.34
N TYR A 141 5.95 -8.92 11.91
CA TYR A 141 6.52 -7.68 11.39
C TYR A 141 8.05 -7.72 11.40
N SER A 142 8.66 -8.11 12.53
CA SER A 142 10.12 -8.29 12.65
C SER A 142 10.67 -9.28 11.61
N MET A 143 9.99 -10.41 11.40
CA MET A 143 10.43 -11.39 10.38
C MET A 143 10.37 -10.85 8.96
N ILE A 144 9.35 -10.02 8.65
CA ILE A 144 9.24 -9.36 7.35
C ILE A 144 10.37 -8.34 7.18
N GLU A 145 10.69 -7.56 8.22
CA GLU A 145 11.79 -6.61 8.19
C GLU A 145 13.13 -7.31 7.94
N ASP A 146 13.44 -8.37 8.69
CA ASP A 146 14.67 -9.15 8.55
C ASP A 146 14.81 -9.76 7.14
N PHE A 147 13.70 -10.31 6.64
CA PHE A 147 13.65 -10.84 5.29
C PHE A 147 13.91 -9.75 4.25
N LEU A 148 13.21 -8.62 4.34
CA LEU A 148 13.32 -7.53 3.35
C LEU A 148 14.69 -6.87 3.40
N GLN A 149 15.29 -6.67 4.58
CA GLN A 149 16.67 -6.19 4.70
C GLN A 149 17.65 -7.12 3.98
N SER A 150 17.56 -8.43 4.22
CA SER A 150 18.37 -9.43 3.54
C SER A 150 18.14 -9.41 2.02
N PHE A 151 16.89 -9.25 1.60
CA PHE A 151 16.51 -9.16 0.19
C PHE A 151 17.02 -7.90 -0.50
N TYR A 152 17.07 -6.75 0.18
CA TYR A 152 17.66 -5.52 -0.35
C TYR A 152 19.16 -5.67 -0.58
N ILE A 153 19.87 -6.33 0.34
CA ILE A 153 21.29 -6.65 0.18
C ILE A 153 21.52 -7.59 -1.01
N GLU A 154 20.70 -8.64 -1.16
CA GLU A 154 20.73 -9.52 -2.35
C GLU A 154 20.50 -8.70 -3.63
N SER A 155 19.45 -7.88 -3.65
CA SER A 155 19.08 -7.05 -4.79
C SER A 155 20.19 -6.07 -5.18
N LEU A 156 20.88 -5.48 -4.20
CA LEU A 156 22.01 -4.58 -4.45
C LEU A 156 23.22 -5.31 -5.05
N LYS A 157 23.50 -6.53 -4.60
CA LYS A 157 24.57 -7.36 -5.19
C LYS A 157 24.26 -7.69 -6.65
N VAL A 158 23.02 -8.05 -6.95
CA VAL A 158 22.60 -8.33 -8.34
C VAL A 158 22.61 -7.07 -9.19
N PHE A 159 22.13 -5.94 -8.65
CA PHE A 159 22.19 -4.64 -9.33
C PHE A 159 23.63 -4.29 -9.73
N ARG A 160 24.59 -4.43 -8.82
CA ARG A 160 26.01 -4.19 -9.12
C ARG A 160 26.52 -5.08 -10.25
N LYS A 161 26.15 -6.37 -10.23
CA LYS A 161 26.56 -7.32 -11.25
C LYS A 161 25.94 -7.04 -12.62
N GLU A 162 24.62 -6.77 -12.67
CA GLU A 162 23.91 -6.53 -13.93
C GLU A 162 24.26 -5.16 -14.53
N ALA A 163 24.60 -4.17 -13.70
CA ALA A 163 24.99 -2.84 -14.14
C ALA A 163 26.52 -2.64 -14.29
N GLU A 164 27.32 -3.70 -14.11
CA GLU A 164 28.80 -3.67 -14.19
C GLU A 164 29.43 -2.61 -13.26
N LEU A 165 28.87 -2.44 -12.06
CA LEU A 165 29.33 -1.47 -11.07
C LEU A 165 30.35 -2.08 -10.10
N PRO A 166 31.24 -1.26 -9.51
CA PRO A 166 32.18 -1.71 -8.48
C PRO A 166 31.49 -2.39 -7.29
N GLU A 167 32.16 -3.34 -6.63
CA GLU A 167 31.60 -4.06 -5.47
C GLU A 167 31.26 -3.14 -4.29
N ASN A 168 31.98 -2.03 -4.15
CA ASN A 168 31.75 -1.02 -3.11
C ASN A 168 30.72 0.06 -3.51
N TYR A 169 30.08 -0.06 -4.69
CA TYR A 169 29.09 0.91 -5.15
C TYR A 169 27.88 0.95 -4.23
N THR A 170 27.49 2.14 -3.80
CA THR A 170 26.25 2.42 -3.06
C THR A 170 25.57 3.61 -3.71
N PRO A 171 24.25 3.55 -4.00
CA PRO A 171 23.54 4.70 -4.57
C PRO A 171 23.56 5.87 -3.57
N ARG A 172 24.09 7.03 -3.99
CA ARG A 172 24.23 8.22 -3.11
C ARG A 172 23.28 9.33 -3.51
N HIS A 173 23.07 9.51 -4.81
CA HIS A 173 22.20 10.56 -5.34
C HIS A 173 20.74 10.09 -5.38
N SER A 174 19.80 11.03 -5.24
CA SER A 174 18.36 10.74 -5.28
C SER A 174 17.92 9.95 -6.52
N LEU A 175 18.51 10.25 -7.68
CA LEU A 175 18.23 9.53 -8.93
C LEU A 175 18.78 8.10 -8.92
N GLU A 176 19.99 7.88 -8.41
CA GLU A 176 20.59 6.54 -8.26
C GLU A 176 19.81 5.69 -7.25
N ILE A 177 19.31 6.31 -6.18
CA ILE A 177 18.42 5.65 -5.22
C ILE A 177 17.13 5.23 -5.92
N ALA A 178 16.50 6.13 -6.69
CA ALA A 178 15.28 5.84 -7.41
C ALA A 178 15.47 4.72 -8.47
N GLU A 179 16.60 4.72 -9.17
CA GLU A 179 17.00 3.63 -10.08
C GLU A 179 17.10 2.30 -9.34
N TYR A 180 17.81 2.27 -8.21
CA TYR A 180 17.97 1.05 -7.40
C TYR A 180 16.62 0.55 -6.86
N LEU A 181 15.73 1.44 -6.42
CA LEU A 181 14.39 1.05 -5.94
C LEU A 181 13.54 0.48 -7.07
N ALA A 182 13.54 1.12 -8.25
CA ALA A 182 12.85 0.62 -9.44
C ALA A 182 13.39 -0.76 -9.87
N PHE A 183 14.71 -0.93 -9.84
CA PHE A 183 15.37 -2.21 -10.12
C PHE A 183 14.94 -3.28 -9.11
N THR A 184 14.96 -2.96 -7.82
CA THR A 184 14.61 -3.90 -6.74
C THR A 184 13.18 -4.38 -6.86
N GLU A 185 12.23 -3.51 -7.20
CA GLU A 185 10.84 -3.91 -7.43
C GLU A 185 10.72 -4.86 -8.63
N GLN A 186 11.39 -4.55 -9.75
CA GLN A 186 11.37 -5.42 -10.92
C GLN A 186 12.03 -6.77 -10.63
N TYR A 187 13.13 -6.77 -9.91
CA TYR A 187 13.85 -7.96 -9.49
C TYR A 187 12.97 -8.86 -8.61
N ALA A 188 12.27 -8.27 -7.64
CA ALA A 188 11.32 -8.98 -6.78
C ALA A 188 10.19 -9.65 -7.57
N ARG A 189 9.62 -8.95 -8.56
CA ARG A 189 8.50 -9.43 -9.39
C ARG A 189 8.92 -10.37 -10.52
N ARG A 190 10.22 -10.61 -10.73
CA ARG A 190 10.73 -11.49 -11.79
C ARG A 190 10.13 -12.88 -11.63
N LYS A 191 9.51 -13.40 -12.70
CA LYS A 191 8.95 -14.75 -12.71
C LYS A 191 10.05 -15.79 -12.91
N ILE A 192 10.06 -16.78 -12.02
CA ILE A 192 10.92 -17.96 -12.10
C ILE A 192 10.03 -19.15 -12.42
N PHE A 193 10.39 -19.89 -13.46
CA PHE A 193 9.72 -21.11 -13.85
C PHE A 193 10.23 -22.26 -13.00
N ILE A 194 9.31 -22.94 -12.33
CA ILE A 194 9.57 -24.12 -11.51
C ILE A 194 9.25 -25.35 -12.35
N LYS A 195 9.85 -26.50 -11.99
CA LYS A 195 9.46 -27.80 -12.54
C LYS A 195 7.94 -27.97 -12.43
N ALA A 196 7.30 -28.49 -13.49
CA ALA A 196 5.85 -28.57 -13.70
C ALA A 196 5.15 -27.33 -14.30
N GLY A 197 5.89 -26.38 -14.89
CA GLY A 197 5.29 -25.30 -15.70
C GLY A 197 4.64 -24.16 -14.89
N LEU A 198 4.75 -24.21 -13.56
CA LEU A 198 4.29 -23.15 -12.68
C LEU A 198 5.33 -22.02 -12.63
N SER A 199 4.87 -20.77 -12.75
CA SER A 199 5.71 -19.58 -12.58
C SER A 199 5.41 -18.92 -11.23
N GLN A 200 6.44 -18.65 -10.42
CA GLN A 200 6.30 -17.87 -9.19
C GLN A 200 7.22 -16.65 -9.20
N GLN A 201 6.86 -15.61 -8.45
CA GLN A 201 7.73 -14.44 -8.28
C GLN A 201 8.95 -14.80 -7.43
N LEU A 202 10.11 -14.26 -7.78
CA LEU A 202 11.36 -14.50 -7.08
C LEU A 202 11.25 -14.19 -5.59
N ILE A 203 10.66 -13.03 -5.23
CA ILE A 203 10.54 -12.63 -3.82
C ILE A 203 9.69 -13.62 -3.00
N VAL A 204 8.67 -14.22 -3.61
CA VAL A 204 7.83 -15.24 -2.97
C VAL A 204 8.63 -16.52 -2.71
N LEU A 205 9.42 -16.96 -3.68
CA LEU A 205 10.30 -18.12 -3.52
C LEU A 205 11.34 -17.91 -2.43
N ARG A 206 11.89 -16.70 -2.34
CA ARG A 206 12.83 -16.30 -1.28
C ARG A 206 12.14 -16.28 0.08
N ALA A 207 10.95 -15.70 0.20
CA ALA A 207 10.17 -15.64 1.43
C ALA A 207 9.82 -17.05 1.96
N GLN A 208 9.39 -17.95 1.08
CA GLN A 208 9.12 -19.35 1.45
C GLN A 208 10.38 -20.07 1.93
N SER A 209 11.52 -19.83 1.28
CA SER A 209 12.80 -20.42 1.69
C SER A 209 13.29 -19.85 3.02
N PHE A 210 13.05 -18.56 3.27
CA PHE A 210 13.35 -17.90 4.53
C PHE A 210 12.50 -18.48 5.67
N SER A 211 11.18 -18.55 5.50
CA SER A 211 10.26 -19.13 6.49
C SER A 211 10.61 -20.59 6.83
N ARG A 212 10.98 -21.42 5.84
CA ARG A 212 11.40 -22.82 6.08
C ARG A 212 12.72 -22.97 6.84
N ARG A 213 13.58 -21.95 6.83
CA ARG A 213 14.87 -21.97 7.53
C ARG A 213 14.75 -21.44 8.97
N GLN A 214 13.60 -20.87 9.33
CA GLN A 214 13.36 -20.45 10.70
C GLN A 214 13.27 -21.69 11.61
N PRO A 215 13.95 -21.69 12.76
CA PRO A 215 13.77 -22.73 13.78
C PRO A 215 12.29 -22.92 14.12
N ALA A 216 11.85 -24.15 14.37
CA ALA A 216 10.50 -24.42 14.85
C ALA A 216 10.22 -23.71 16.20
N GLU A 217 11.29 -23.42 16.96
CA GLU A 217 11.29 -22.71 18.24
C GLU A 217 11.04 -21.19 18.08
N THR A 218 11.27 -20.59 16.90
CA THR A 218 10.96 -19.17 16.64
C THR A 218 9.44 -18.91 16.53
N ALA A 219 8.62 -19.95 16.64
CA ALA A 219 7.17 -19.83 16.85
C ALA A 219 6.82 -19.56 18.32
N ILE A 220 7.76 -19.74 19.25
CA ILE A 220 7.61 -19.34 20.65
C ILE A 220 7.90 -17.84 20.70
N ASP A 221 6.84 -17.06 20.78
CA ASP A 221 6.95 -15.65 21.06
C ASP A 221 7.51 -15.48 22.47
N ILE A 222 8.77 -15.04 22.56
CA ILE A 222 9.46 -14.81 23.83
C ILE A 222 8.72 -13.75 24.66
N GLU A 223 8.01 -12.81 24.03
CA GLU A 223 7.20 -11.83 24.76
C GLU A 223 5.99 -12.49 25.43
N LEU A 224 5.32 -13.41 24.73
CA LEU A 224 4.20 -14.20 25.27
C LEU A 224 4.67 -15.22 26.33
N ALA A 225 5.88 -15.78 26.16
CA ALA A 225 6.52 -16.68 27.12
C ALA A 225 7.06 -15.95 28.37
N ALA A 226 7.50 -14.69 28.21
CA ALA A 226 7.97 -13.83 29.30
C ALA A 226 6.81 -13.24 30.11
N GLU A 227 5.66 -12.99 29.48
CA GLU A 227 4.45 -12.54 30.19
C GLU A 227 3.83 -13.65 31.05
N SER A 228 3.95 -14.92 30.63
CA SER A 228 3.53 -16.07 31.42
C SER A 228 4.48 -16.40 32.59
N THR A 229 5.65 -15.76 32.66
CA THR A 229 6.62 -15.87 33.76
C THR A 229 6.66 -14.64 34.67
N LYS A 230 5.68 -13.72 34.60
CA LYS A 230 5.52 -12.63 35.59
C LYS A 230 4.99 -13.11 36.95
N GLY A 231 5.57 -14.18 37.46
CA GLY A 231 5.65 -14.53 38.87
C GLY A 231 7.10 -14.92 39.15
N GLU A 232 7.84 -14.02 39.79
CA GLU A 232 9.17 -14.22 40.37
C GLU A 232 10.41 -13.94 39.47
N ASP A 233 10.88 -12.69 39.64
CA ASP A 233 12.28 -12.28 39.82
C ASP A 233 13.24 -11.95 38.64
N THR A 234 13.90 -10.80 38.85
CA THR A 234 15.24 -10.34 38.39
C THR A 234 15.45 -9.68 37.00
N GLY A 235 15.12 -8.39 36.92
CA GLY A 235 16.11 -7.30 36.99
C GLY A 235 17.07 -6.96 35.83
N ALA A 236 17.25 -7.79 34.79
CA ALA A 236 18.33 -7.55 33.81
C ALA A 236 17.90 -7.23 32.36
N SER A 237 16.62 -7.42 31.98
CA SER A 237 16.16 -7.28 30.58
C SER A 237 15.50 -5.93 30.24
N VAL A 238 15.35 -5.04 31.23
CA VAL A 238 14.57 -3.79 31.07
C VAL A 238 15.32 -2.72 30.28
N GLN A 239 16.66 -2.72 30.24
CA GLN A 239 17.43 -1.65 29.61
C GLN A 239 17.50 -1.71 28.08
N ASP A 240 17.59 -2.91 27.47
CA ASP A 240 17.64 -3.04 26.01
C ASP A 240 16.25 -2.89 25.36
N SER A 241 15.20 -3.38 26.02
CA SER A 241 13.80 -3.15 25.63
C SER A 241 13.45 -1.66 25.69
N ALA A 242 13.86 -0.96 26.75
CA ALA A 242 13.62 0.48 26.88
C ALA A 242 14.38 1.29 25.81
N LEU A 243 15.62 0.94 25.46
CA LEU A 243 16.38 1.65 24.42
C LEU A 243 15.86 1.39 23.00
N GLN A 244 15.33 0.20 22.71
CA GLN A 244 14.67 -0.11 21.44
C GLN A 244 13.27 0.51 21.35
N GLN A 245 12.50 0.49 22.43
CA GLN A 245 11.23 1.20 22.53
C GLN A 245 11.43 2.71 22.41
N VAL A 246 12.45 3.30 23.04
CA VAL A 246 12.77 4.72 22.90
C VAL A 246 13.20 5.08 21.47
N ARG A 247 13.91 4.20 20.75
CA ARG A 247 14.23 4.42 19.32
C ARG A 247 13.02 4.25 18.40
N ALA A 248 12.12 3.30 18.69
CA ALA A 248 10.87 3.13 17.97
C ALA A 248 9.93 4.33 18.21
N SER A 249 9.82 4.79 19.46
CA SER A 249 9.02 5.95 19.86
C SER A 249 9.59 7.26 19.27
N MET A 250 10.90 7.50 19.31
CA MET A 250 11.49 8.75 18.78
C MET A 250 11.39 8.91 17.24
N VAL A 251 11.11 7.83 16.49
CA VAL A 251 10.97 7.87 15.02
C VAL A 251 9.50 7.96 14.58
N SER A 252 8.54 7.67 15.46
CA SER A 252 7.07 7.65 15.20
C SER A 252 6.26 8.71 15.98
N GLU A 253 6.89 9.48 16.87
CA GLU A 253 6.22 10.11 18.01
C GLU A 253 5.22 11.24 17.76
N SER A 254 5.11 11.84 16.57
CA SER A 254 4.17 12.97 16.41
C SER A 254 2.85 12.66 15.70
N SER A 255 2.78 11.62 14.86
CA SER A 255 1.54 11.26 14.12
C SER A 255 0.99 9.90 14.51
N ASP A 256 1.83 8.87 14.68
CA ASP A 256 1.38 7.48 14.80
C ASP A 256 0.75 7.18 16.17
N ARG A 257 1.30 7.76 17.25
CA ARG A 257 0.77 7.53 18.61
C ARG A 257 -0.66 8.04 18.78
N SER A 258 -1.00 9.17 18.14
CA SER A 258 -2.36 9.72 18.19
C SER A 258 -3.34 8.84 17.41
N GLU A 259 -2.91 8.30 16.25
CA GLU A 259 -3.72 7.40 15.44
C GLU A 259 -3.90 6.01 16.08
N GLU A 260 -2.87 5.50 16.77
CA GLU A 260 -2.93 4.25 17.54
C GLU A 260 -3.91 4.36 18.71
N LEU A 261 -3.85 5.45 19.48
CA LEU A 261 -4.81 5.70 20.57
C LEU A 261 -6.25 5.85 20.04
N LEU A 262 -6.43 6.51 18.89
CA LEU A 262 -7.75 6.61 18.24
C LEU A 262 -8.25 5.24 17.77
N ARG A 263 -7.37 4.39 17.24
CA ARG A 263 -7.70 3.02 16.83
C ARG A 263 -8.12 2.16 18.02
N GLU A 264 -7.37 2.20 19.11
CA GLU A 264 -7.68 1.45 20.34
C GLU A 264 -9.01 1.90 20.95
N ASN A 265 -9.26 3.20 21.00
CA ASN A 265 -10.53 3.76 21.45
C ASN A 265 -11.70 3.31 20.56
N LEU A 266 -11.53 3.35 19.24
CA LEU A 266 -12.55 2.91 18.28
C LEU A 266 -12.87 1.41 18.41
N ILE A 267 -11.84 0.57 18.59
CA ILE A 267 -12.02 -0.88 18.79
C ILE A 267 -12.78 -1.13 20.09
N THR A 268 -12.42 -0.43 21.18
CA THR A 268 -13.06 -0.58 22.49
C THR A 268 -14.53 -0.19 22.43
N GLU A 269 -14.85 0.95 21.83
CA GLU A 269 -16.23 1.42 21.64
C GLU A 269 -17.05 0.48 20.74
N LEU A 270 -16.43 -0.09 19.69
CA LEU A 270 -17.10 -1.06 18.82
C LEU A 270 -17.40 -2.37 19.56
N ILE A 271 -16.49 -2.86 20.41
CA ILE A 271 -16.73 -4.05 21.24
C ILE A 271 -17.88 -3.79 22.21
N GLN A 272 -17.86 -2.68 22.95
CA GLN A 272 -18.93 -2.30 23.87
C GLN A 272 -20.29 -2.17 23.17
N TYR A 273 -20.30 -1.60 21.96
CA TYR A 273 -21.51 -1.51 21.15
C TYR A 273 -22.04 -2.89 20.73
N LEU A 274 -21.17 -3.80 20.29
CA LEU A 274 -21.56 -5.16 19.91
C LEU A 274 -22.07 -5.98 21.11
N GLU A 275 -21.48 -5.78 22.30
CA GLU A 275 -21.95 -6.36 23.55
C GLU A 275 -23.32 -5.82 23.96
N ALA A 276 -23.53 -4.50 23.86
CA ALA A 276 -24.82 -3.85 24.15
C ALA A 276 -25.94 -4.27 23.17
N GLN A 277 -25.59 -4.75 21.97
CA GLN A 277 -26.52 -5.31 20.98
C GLN A 277 -26.69 -6.85 21.12
N GLU A 278 -26.14 -7.45 22.18
CA GLU A 278 -26.20 -8.88 22.48
C GLU A 278 -25.61 -9.76 21.35
N GLN A 279 -24.50 -9.33 20.73
CA GLN A 279 -23.84 -10.05 19.63
C GLN A 279 -22.45 -10.59 20.02
N PRO A 280 -22.34 -11.57 20.94
CA PRO A 280 -21.05 -12.08 21.41
C PRO A 280 -20.23 -12.78 20.31
N GLU A 281 -20.90 -13.41 19.33
CA GLU A 281 -20.23 -14.05 18.19
C GLU A 281 -19.59 -13.02 17.25
N CYS A 282 -20.15 -11.82 17.12
CA CYS A 282 -19.56 -10.72 16.35
C CYS A 282 -18.33 -10.14 17.07
N VAL A 283 -18.35 -10.09 18.40
CA VAL A 283 -17.20 -9.68 19.22
C VAL A 283 -16.05 -10.67 19.06
N LYS A 284 -16.33 -11.97 19.22
CA LYS A 284 -15.32 -13.02 18.98
C LYS A 284 -14.77 -12.96 17.56
N TYR A 285 -15.63 -12.79 16.56
CA TYR A 285 -15.22 -12.62 15.18
C TYR A 285 -14.29 -11.41 14.99
N LEU A 286 -14.61 -10.27 15.61
CA LEU A 286 -13.79 -9.06 15.57
C LEU A 286 -12.42 -9.28 16.24
N ILE A 287 -12.39 -9.87 17.43
CA ILE A 287 -11.14 -10.16 18.17
C ILE A 287 -10.25 -11.09 17.33
N LEU A 288 -10.80 -12.18 16.80
CA LEU A 288 -10.06 -13.11 15.95
C LEU A 288 -9.58 -12.43 14.66
N LYS A 289 -10.37 -11.49 14.11
CA LYS A 289 -9.97 -10.69 12.95
C LYS A 289 -8.86 -9.69 13.25
N LEU A 290 -8.88 -9.08 14.43
CA LEU A 290 -7.82 -8.17 14.89
C LEU A 290 -6.53 -8.94 15.22
N GLN A 291 -6.63 -10.23 15.54
CA GLN A 291 -5.50 -11.17 15.63
C GLN A 291 -5.01 -11.67 14.27
N ASP A 292 -5.49 -11.07 13.16
CA ASP A 292 -5.13 -11.42 11.77
C ASP A 292 -5.41 -12.87 11.37
N LEU A 293 -6.40 -13.50 12.01
CA LEU A 293 -6.82 -14.84 11.61
C LEU A 293 -7.59 -14.79 10.28
N SER A 294 -7.19 -15.68 9.39
CA SER A 294 -7.82 -15.90 8.09
C SER A 294 -9.24 -16.44 8.26
N ALA A 295 -10.08 -16.25 7.24
CA ALA A 295 -11.45 -16.76 7.26
C ALA A 295 -11.56 -18.27 7.63
N PRO A 296 -10.72 -19.19 7.09
CA PRO A 296 -10.79 -20.59 7.50
C PRO A 296 -10.32 -20.85 8.95
N GLU A 297 -9.34 -20.10 9.48
CA GLU A 297 -8.91 -20.23 10.89
C GLU A 297 -10.04 -19.83 11.84
N ILE A 298 -10.75 -18.75 11.50
CA ILE A 298 -11.91 -18.29 12.25
C ILE A 298 -13.04 -19.33 12.18
N ASP A 299 -13.24 -19.96 11.02
CA ASP A 299 -14.24 -21.01 10.85
C ASP A 299 -13.94 -22.23 11.72
N GLU A 300 -12.69 -22.66 11.80
CA GLU A 300 -12.26 -23.78 12.67
C GLU A 300 -12.42 -23.43 14.15
N ILE A 301 -11.99 -22.23 14.57
CA ILE A 301 -12.05 -21.79 15.98
C ILE A 301 -13.50 -21.59 16.45
N LEU A 302 -14.36 -21.06 15.59
CA LEU A 302 -15.77 -20.82 15.91
C LEU A 302 -16.69 -22.00 15.53
N GLY A 303 -16.13 -23.07 14.95
CA GLY A 303 -16.90 -24.25 14.50
C GLY A 303 -17.95 -23.93 13.43
N LEU A 304 -17.66 -22.97 12.55
CA LEU A 304 -18.61 -22.46 11.55
C LEU A 304 -18.53 -23.24 10.24
N SER A 305 -19.70 -23.59 9.71
CA SER A 305 -19.83 -23.95 8.30
C SER A 305 -19.70 -22.73 7.39
N ALA A 306 -19.37 -22.95 6.11
CA ALA A 306 -19.27 -21.87 5.12
C ALA A 306 -20.52 -20.96 5.05
N ARG A 307 -21.71 -21.51 5.30
CA ARG A 307 -22.98 -20.77 5.34
C ARG A 307 -23.13 -19.94 6.61
N GLN A 308 -22.73 -20.48 7.76
CA GLN A 308 -22.76 -19.75 9.04
C GLN A 308 -21.72 -18.61 9.06
N ARG A 309 -20.55 -18.82 8.43
CA ARG A 309 -19.55 -17.76 8.22
C ARG A 309 -20.16 -16.59 7.45
N ASP A 310 -20.80 -16.86 6.30
CA ASP A 310 -21.40 -15.80 5.48
C ASP A 310 -22.47 -15.02 6.26
N TYR A 311 -23.33 -15.72 7.00
CA TYR A 311 -24.31 -15.08 7.88
C TYR A 311 -23.66 -14.23 8.97
N LEU A 312 -22.61 -14.72 9.62
CA LEU A 312 -21.87 -13.98 10.65
C LEU A 312 -21.20 -12.73 10.08
N GLN A 313 -20.61 -12.82 8.88
CA GLN A 313 -19.97 -11.69 8.20
C GLN A 313 -20.99 -10.64 7.77
N GLN A 314 -22.14 -11.04 7.25
CA GLN A 314 -23.23 -10.12 6.89
C GLN A 314 -23.78 -9.41 8.14
N ARG A 315 -23.98 -10.17 9.22
CA ARG A 315 -24.45 -9.61 10.50
C ARG A 315 -23.42 -8.64 11.08
N PHE A 316 -22.14 -9.02 11.13
CA PHE A 316 -21.06 -8.16 11.57
C PHE A 316 -20.99 -6.87 10.73
N LYS A 317 -21.04 -6.98 9.39
CA LYS A 317 -21.09 -5.84 8.47
C LYS A 317 -22.25 -4.90 8.80
N TYR A 318 -23.45 -5.42 9.02
CA TYR A 318 -24.61 -4.62 9.39
C TYR A 318 -24.38 -3.81 10.67
N TYR A 319 -23.83 -4.43 11.73
CA TYR A 319 -23.59 -3.74 12.99
C TYR A 319 -22.47 -2.70 12.90
N VAL A 320 -21.39 -2.98 12.17
CA VAL A 320 -20.31 -2.01 11.92
C VAL A 320 -20.83 -0.82 11.11
N GLU A 321 -21.61 -1.06 10.07
CA GLU A 321 -22.24 0.01 9.29
C GLU A 321 -23.18 0.87 10.14
N LYS A 322 -23.97 0.23 11.02
CA LYS A 322 -24.85 0.94 11.94
C LYS A 322 -24.06 1.76 12.96
N PHE A 323 -22.99 1.20 13.54
CA PHE A 323 -22.08 1.89 14.48
C PHE A 323 -21.47 3.14 13.84
N ALA A 324 -20.98 3.03 12.61
CA ALA A 324 -20.37 4.13 11.87
C ALA A 324 -21.36 5.26 11.51
N ARG A 325 -22.68 5.00 11.44
CA ARG A 325 -23.70 5.97 11.03
C ARG A 325 -24.50 6.60 12.18
N SER A 326 -24.64 5.90 13.31
CA SER A 326 -25.58 6.30 14.35
C SER A 326 -24.91 6.77 15.64
N HIS A 327 -24.30 5.86 16.40
CA HIS A 327 -23.91 6.14 17.78
C HIS A 327 -22.52 6.79 17.93
N HIS A 328 -21.55 6.52 17.04
CA HIS A 328 -20.17 7.02 17.17
C HIS A 328 -19.57 7.47 15.83
N TRP A 329 -20.37 8.11 14.99
CA TRP A 329 -19.91 8.57 13.67
C TRP A 329 -18.70 9.51 13.79
N GLN A 330 -18.64 10.36 14.82
CA GLN A 330 -17.55 11.30 15.06
C GLN A 330 -16.21 10.58 15.22
N LEU A 331 -16.17 9.54 16.06
CA LEU A 331 -14.96 8.77 16.32
C LEU A 331 -14.48 8.02 15.06
N VAL A 332 -15.41 7.45 14.31
CA VAL A 332 -15.09 6.74 13.05
C VAL A 332 -14.60 7.70 11.98
N HIS A 333 -15.21 8.88 11.86
CA HIS A 333 -14.82 9.88 10.87
C HIS A 333 -13.50 10.55 11.24
N GLN A 334 -13.23 10.73 12.53
CA GLN A 334 -11.96 11.23 13.05
C GLN A 334 -10.82 10.27 12.75
N TRP A 335 -11.04 8.99 12.99
CA TRP A 335 -10.08 7.96 12.62
C TRP A 335 -9.85 7.86 11.10
N LEU A 336 -10.89 8.10 10.29
CA LEU A 336 -10.78 8.10 8.82
C LEU A 336 -10.20 9.40 8.22
N GLY A 337 -9.81 10.39 9.05
CA GLY A 337 -9.41 11.72 8.55
C GLY A 337 -10.53 12.41 7.75
N ALA A 338 -11.78 12.07 8.06
CA ALA A 338 -12.98 12.50 7.37
C ALA A 338 -13.92 13.28 8.30
N ASP A 339 -13.34 14.05 9.22
CA ASP A 339 -14.08 14.92 10.11
C ASP A 339 -14.75 16.08 9.39
N LEU A 340 -15.71 16.72 10.07
CA LEU A 340 -16.37 17.92 9.57
C LEU A 340 -15.38 19.06 9.29
N ASP A 341 -14.32 19.16 10.08
CA ASP A 341 -13.27 20.17 9.86
C ASP A 341 -12.38 19.87 8.66
N GLN A 342 -12.27 18.59 8.29
CA GLN A 342 -11.58 18.12 7.09
C GLN A 342 -12.54 17.92 5.90
N LYS A 343 -13.67 18.65 5.86
CA LYS A 343 -14.65 18.59 4.75
C LYS A 343 -15.15 17.17 4.47
N LEU A 344 -15.33 16.36 5.53
CA LEU A 344 -15.71 14.95 5.45
C LEU A 344 -14.76 14.10 4.58
N GLY A 345 -13.49 14.49 4.51
CA GLY A 345 -12.45 13.79 3.74
C GLY A 345 -12.55 14.02 2.23
N MET A 346 -13.27 15.06 1.79
CA MET A 346 -13.40 15.45 0.38
C MET A 346 -12.38 16.53 0.01
N SER A 347 -11.97 16.56 -1.26
CA SER A 347 -11.23 17.70 -1.81
C SER A 347 -12.08 18.98 -1.82
N SER A 348 -11.46 20.16 -1.85
CA SER A 348 -12.19 21.45 -1.86
C SER A 348 -13.23 21.54 -2.98
N VAL A 349 -12.91 21.03 -4.17
CA VAL A 349 -13.81 21.03 -5.33
C VAL A 349 -15.00 20.09 -5.12
N GLN A 350 -14.75 18.90 -4.58
CA GLN A 350 -15.82 17.94 -4.26
C GLN A 350 -16.73 18.46 -3.14
N TRP A 351 -16.16 19.15 -2.16
CA TRP A 351 -16.93 19.77 -1.08
C TRP A 351 -17.87 20.87 -1.58
N GLU A 352 -17.42 21.73 -2.48
CA GLU A 352 -18.26 22.77 -3.08
C GLU A 352 -19.42 22.16 -3.86
N LEU A 353 -19.15 21.17 -4.71
CA LEU A 353 -20.19 20.44 -5.44
C LEU A 353 -21.14 19.67 -4.53
N PHE A 354 -20.65 19.14 -3.41
CA PHE A 354 -21.48 18.49 -2.40
C PHE A 354 -22.36 19.51 -1.69
N TRP A 355 -21.80 20.66 -1.29
CA TRP A 355 -22.50 21.74 -0.63
C TRP A 355 -23.64 22.31 -1.49
N GLU A 356 -23.40 22.51 -2.78
CA GLU A 356 -24.42 22.97 -3.74
C GLU A 356 -25.57 21.98 -3.94
N LYS A 357 -25.33 20.68 -3.77
CA LYS A 357 -26.36 19.64 -3.88
C LYS A 357 -27.22 19.49 -2.62
N LEU A 358 -26.77 20.02 -1.48
CA LEU A 358 -27.51 19.91 -0.22
C LEU A 358 -28.68 20.89 -0.19
N SER A 359 -29.82 20.43 0.35
CA SER A 359 -30.95 21.32 0.61
C SER A 359 -30.61 22.35 1.70
N PRO A 360 -31.29 23.52 1.74
CA PRO A 360 -31.04 24.56 2.75
C PRO A 360 -31.15 24.05 4.20
N GLN A 361 -32.06 23.10 4.45
CA GLN A 361 -32.21 22.46 5.77
C GLN A 361 -31.04 21.53 6.12
N GLN A 362 -30.46 20.84 5.13
CA GLN A 362 -29.28 19.98 5.32
C GLN A 362 -28.01 20.81 5.51
N GLN A 363 -27.87 21.94 4.79
CA GLN A 363 -26.78 22.89 4.99
C GLN A 363 -26.82 23.49 6.41
N GLN A 364 -28.02 23.85 6.90
CA GLN A 364 -28.21 24.34 8.26
C GLN A 364 -27.91 23.26 9.30
N LEU A 365 -28.33 22.01 9.08
CA LEU A 365 -27.99 20.88 9.94
C LEU A 365 -26.46 20.66 10.02
N LEU A 366 -25.76 20.74 8.88
CA LEU A 366 -24.31 20.58 8.80
C LEU A 366 -23.59 21.69 9.56
N GLN A 367 -24.00 22.95 9.39
CA GLN A 367 -23.43 24.08 10.15
C GLN A 367 -23.65 23.95 11.65
N LEU A 368 -24.84 23.56 12.08
CA LEU A 368 -25.13 23.36 13.51
C LEU A 368 -24.30 22.22 14.11
N LYS A 369 -24.08 21.13 13.36
CA LYS A 369 -23.21 20.02 13.77
C LYS A 369 -21.73 20.42 13.80
N ARG A 370 -21.28 21.26 12.86
CA ARG A 370 -19.92 21.82 12.86
C ARG A 370 -19.68 22.72 14.06
N ASN A 371 -20.69 23.45 14.50
CA ASN A 371 -20.65 24.27 15.71
C ASN A 371 -20.84 23.46 17.02
N GLN A 372 -20.76 22.13 16.97
CA GLN A 372 -20.90 21.21 18.10
C GLN A 372 -22.23 21.36 18.88
N ALA A 373 -23.31 21.80 18.22
CA ALA A 373 -24.61 21.91 18.87
C ALA A 373 -25.17 20.52 19.21
N ASN A 374 -25.72 20.37 20.41
CA ASN A 374 -26.36 19.12 20.85
C ASN A 374 -27.64 18.84 20.04
N ASP A 375 -28.00 17.56 19.87
CA ASP A 375 -29.20 17.11 19.13
C ASP A 375 -30.48 17.78 19.61
N GLN A 376 -30.56 18.13 20.90
CA GLN A 376 -31.69 18.85 21.47
C GLN A 376 -31.79 20.29 20.95
N ALA A 377 -30.66 20.99 20.86
CA ALA A 377 -30.58 22.36 20.35
C ALA A 377 -30.86 22.41 18.83
N ILE A 378 -30.36 21.40 18.11
CA ILE A 378 -30.63 21.22 16.68
C ILE A 378 -32.11 20.92 16.41
N ALA A 379 -32.72 20.06 17.23
CA ALA A 379 -34.15 19.73 17.17
C ALA A 379 -35.02 20.99 17.33
N THR A 380 -34.69 21.87 18.28
CA THR A 380 -35.38 23.16 18.45
C THR A 380 -35.17 24.11 17.27
N ALA A 381 -33.95 24.19 16.72
CA ALA A 381 -33.64 25.09 15.60
C ALA A 381 -34.31 24.66 14.29
N LEU A 382 -34.40 23.35 14.04
CA LEU A 382 -34.98 22.77 12.83
C LEU A 382 -36.46 22.36 12.99
N LYS A 383 -37.08 22.65 14.15
CA LYS A 383 -38.46 22.28 14.52
C LYS A 383 -38.76 20.80 14.26
N CYS A 384 -37.84 19.92 14.63
CA CYS A 384 -37.97 18.48 14.44
C CYS A 384 -37.69 17.71 15.74
N THR A 385 -38.00 16.42 15.79
CA THR A 385 -37.68 15.58 16.96
C THR A 385 -36.22 15.12 16.92
N GLN A 386 -35.61 14.84 18.08
CA GLN A 386 -34.22 14.35 18.16
C GLN A 386 -33.98 13.11 17.28
N LYS A 387 -34.95 12.18 17.24
CA LYS A 387 -34.90 11.00 16.35
C LYS A 387 -34.86 11.38 14.87
N GLN A 388 -35.57 12.44 14.47
CA GLN A 388 -35.54 12.95 13.10
C GLN A 388 -34.22 13.66 12.77
N VAL A 389 -33.61 14.35 13.73
CA VAL A 389 -32.26 14.93 13.57
C VAL A 389 -31.25 13.82 13.29
N GLN A 390 -31.24 12.77 14.09
CA GLN A 390 -30.33 11.62 13.92
C GLN A 390 -30.54 10.92 12.58
N LYS A 391 -31.81 10.71 12.18
CA LYS A 391 -32.12 10.10 10.87
C LYS A 391 -31.63 10.96 9.70
N ARG A 392 -31.92 12.27 9.72
CA ARG A 392 -31.48 13.21 8.67
C ARG A 392 -29.95 13.34 8.63
N TRP A 393 -29.31 13.24 9.78
CA TRP A 393 -27.86 13.27 9.89
C TRP A 393 -27.22 12.01 9.28
N ALA A 394 -27.75 10.83 9.58
CA ALA A 394 -27.30 9.57 8.97
C ALA A 394 -27.47 9.59 7.44
N GLU A 395 -28.61 10.09 6.94
CA GLU A 395 -28.86 10.27 5.49
C GLU A 395 -27.84 11.23 4.85
N LEU A 396 -27.47 12.31 5.53
CA LEU A 396 -26.46 13.26 5.06
C LEU A 396 -25.07 12.62 4.99
N LEU A 397 -24.68 11.84 6.01
CA LEU A 397 -23.41 11.11 6.01
C LEU A 397 -23.36 10.05 4.91
N GLU A 398 -24.47 9.36 4.61
CA GLU A 398 -24.53 8.44 3.46
C GLU A 398 -24.33 9.16 2.13
N LEU A 399 -24.97 10.32 1.96
CA LEU A 399 -24.76 11.15 0.76
C LEU A 399 -23.30 11.61 0.65
N ALA A 400 -22.68 11.99 1.76
CA ALA A 400 -21.26 12.37 1.79
C ALA A 400 -20.36 11.19 1.40
N TRP A 401 -20.57 10.03 2.01
CA TRP A 401 -19.83 8.80 1.71
C TRP A 401 -19.95 8.40 0.24
N HIS A 402 -21.16 8.46 -0.33
CA HIS A 402 -21.38 8.17 -1.75
C HIS A 402 -20.68 9.15 -2.69
N ASN A 403 -20.61 10.45 -2.35
CA ASN A 403 -19.91 11.42 -3.17
C ASN A 403 -18.39 11.26 -3.08
N ARG A 404 -17.85 10.87 -1.91
CA ARG A 404 -16.42 10.59 -1.72
C ARG A 404 -15.97 9.36 -2.52
N ASN A 405 -16.76 8.30 -2.52
CA ASN A 405 -16.38 6.99 -3.08
C ASN A 405 -16.83 6.77 -4.53
N LYS A 406 -17.32 7.80 -5.24
CA LYS A 406 -17.83 7.71 -6.61
C LYS A 406 -16.75 7.88 -7.71
N GLN A 407 -15.47 7.80 -7.35
CA GLN A 407 -14.34 7.87 -8.30
C GLN A 407 -13.75 6.49 -8.58
#